data_AF-A0A4Y3II66-F1
#
_entry.id   AF-A0A4Y3II66-F1
#
_cell.length_a   1.000
_cell.length_b   1.000
_cell.length_c   1.000
_cell.angle_alpha   90.00
_cell.angle_beta   90.00
_cell.angle_gamma   90.00
#
_symmetry.space_group_name_H-M   'P 1'
#
loop_
_entity.id
_entity.type
_entity.pdbx_description
1 polymer ?
#
loop_
_entity_poly.entity_id
_entity_poly.type
_entity_poly.pdbx_seq_one_letter_code
_entity_poly.pdbx_strand_id
1 'polypeptide(L)'
;MMKQNTYRQIITIMAPYLKKGIPFRRKQVNRLVAIYEDIFAHEPNLNQEISRVGRRQFIGYWERTKQETQTVRKEKYSVLCTFYSKANLPGRVPHPK
;
A
#
# COMPACT_ATOMS: atom_id res chain seq x y z
N MET A 1 3.53 -3.40 14.51
CA MET A 1 2.54 -2.30 14.43
C MET A 1 3.20 -1.10 13.74
N MET A 2 2.52 -0.46 12.79
CA MET A 2 3.05 0.70 12.06
C MET A 2 3.05 1.98 12.94
N LYS A 3 4.02 2.87 12.74
CA LYS A 3 4.16 4.17 13.37
C LYS A 3 2.89 4.99 13.13
N GLN A 4 2.40 5.64 14.17
CA GLN A 4 1.18 6.43 14.12
C GLN A 4 1.25 7.56 13.08
N ASN A 5 2.42 8.19 12.92
CA ASN A 5 2.63 9.24 11.92
C ASN A 5 2.50 8.70 10.49
N THR A 6 3.07 7.53 10.21
CA THR A 6 2.97 6.87 8.91
C THR A 6 1.53 6.49 8.59
N TYR A 7 0.79 5.94 9.57
CA TYR A 7 -0.63 5.67 9.42
C TYR A 7 -1.42 6.94 9.07
N ARG A 8 -1.25 8.01 9.86
CA ARG A 8 -1.92 9.30 9.63
C ARG A 8 -1.58 9.87 8.25
N GLN A 9 -0.34 9.72 7.80
CA GLN A 9 0.09 10.15 6.47
C GLN A 9 -0.66 9.40 5.36
N ILE A 10 -0.76 8.07 5.44
CA ILE A 10 -1.53 7.26 4.47
C ILE A 10 -2.99 7.71 4.43
N ILE A 11 -3.62 7.86 5.60
CA ILE A 11 -5.02 8.28 5.70
C ILE A 11 -5.23 9.68 5.12
N THR A 12 -4.32 10.62 5.40
CA THR A 12 -4.39 12.00 4.90
C THR A 12 -4.29 12.04 3.38
N ILE A 13 -3.32 11.33 2.80
CA ILE A 13 -3.15 11.24 1.34
C ILE A 13 -4.38 10.62 0.67
N MET A 14 -4.98 9.61 1.31
CA MET A 14 -6.15 8.91 0.78
C MET A 14 -7.48 9.58 1.13
N ALA A 15 -7.48 10.67 1.91
CA ALA A 15 -8.71 11.37 2.29
C ALA A 15 -9.55 11.83 1.08
N PRO A 16 -8.98 12.38 -0.02
CA PRO A 16 -9.74 12.72 -1.22
C PRO A 16 -10.31 11.49 -1.94
N TYR A 17 -9.66 10.33 -1.79
CA TYR A 17 -10.15 9.06 -2.34
C TYR A 17 -11.34 8.52 -1.54
N LEU A 18 -11.33 8.73 -0.22
CA LEU A 18 -12.40 8.37 0.71
C LEU A 18 -13.62 9.30 0.57
N LYS A 19 -14.32 9.25 -0.58
CA LYS A 19 -15.66 9.86 -0.69
C LYS A 19 -16.63 9.12 0.25
N LYS A 20 -17.44 9.89 1.01
CA LYS A 20 -18.51 9.35 1.86
C LYS A 20 -19.47 8.49 1.02
N GLY A 21 -19.88 7.35 1.58
CA GLY A 21 -20.91 6.48 0.98
C GLY A 21 -20.43 5.34 0.07
N ILE A 22 -19.12 5.12 -0.08
CA ILE A 22 -18.60 4.01 -0.92
C ILE A 22 -17.79 3.02 -0.05
N PRO A 23 -18.42 1.98 0.54
CA PRO A 23 -17.76 0.99 1.40
C PRO A 23 -16.53 0.34 0.77
N PHE A 24 -16.57 0.14 -0.55
CA PHE A 24 -15.47 -0.42 -1.34
C PHE A 24 -14.16 0.36 -1.19
N ARG A 25 -14.22 1.70 -1.08
CA ARG A 25 -13.01 2.53 -0.95
C ARG A 25 -12.36 2.43 0.43
N ARG A 26 -13.19 2.27 1.48
CA ARG A 26 -12.67 2.00 2.84
C ARG A 26 -11.95 0.65 2.89
N LYS A 27 -12.52 -0.39 2.26
CA LYS A 27 -11.87 -1.70 2.12
C LYS A 27 -10.52 -1.58 1.40
N GLN A 28 -10.43 -0.78 0.35
CA GLN A 28 -9.19 -0.55 -0.37
C GLN A 28 -8.13 0.17 0.50
N VAL A 29 -8.50 1.22 1.24
CA VAL A 29 -7.55 1.89 2.15
C VAL A 29 -7.06 0.98 3.26
N ASN A 30 -7.94 0.13 3.82
CA ASN A 30 -7.51 -0.86 4.82
C ASN A 30 -6.52 -1.87 4.22
N ARG A 31 -6.73 -2.31 2.97
CA ARG A 31 -5.77 -3.15 2.25
C ARG A 31 -4.44 -2.43 2.04
N LEU A 32 -4.45 -1.15 1.69
CA LEU A 32 -3.24 -0.34 1.57
C LEU A 32 -2.46 -0.31 2.87
N VAL A 33 -3.13 -0.05 4.00
CA VAL A 33 -2.51 -0.06 5.33
C VAL A 33 -1.89 -1.43 5.62
N ALA A 34 -2.62 -2.51 5.40
CA ALA A 34 -2.12 -3.87 5.62
C ALA A 34 -0.90 -4.22 4.73
N ILE A 35 -0.85 -3.72 3.49
CA ILE A 35 0.32 -3.89 2.62
C ILE A 35 1.56 -3.20 3.24
N TYR A 36 1.42 -1.96 3.69
CA TYR A 36 2.52 -1.22 4.31
C TYR A 36 2.95 -1.84 5.64
N GLU A 37 2.01 -2.34 6.44
CA GLU A 37 2.33 -3.08 7.66
C GLU A 37 3.16 -4.33 7.37
N ASP A 38 2.80 -5.12 6.36
CA ASP A 38 3.58 -6.28 5.95
C ASP A 38 4.99 -5.89 5.47
N ILE A 39 5.09 -4.86 4.62
CA ILE A 39 6.38 -4.37 4.12
C ILE A 39 7.27 -3.94 5.30
N PHE A 40 6.75 -3.13 6.21
CA PHE A 40 7.52 -2.65 7.35
C PHE A 40 7.86 -3.73 8.38
N ALA A 41 7.05 -4.78 8.48
CA ALA A 41 7.37 -5.93 9.32
C ALA A 41 8.57 -6.73 8.79
N HIS A 42 8.76 -6.78 7.47
CA HIS A 42 9.84 -7.55 6.83
C HIS A 42 11.07 -6.73 6.46
N GLU A 43 10.97 -5.39 6.47
CA GLU A 43 12.03 -4.48 6.02
C GLU A 43 12.32 -3.41 7.10
N PRO A 44 12.94 -3.78 8.23
CA PRO A 44 13.14 -2.87 9.37
C PRO A 44 13.97 -1.62 9.02
N ASN A 45 14.85 -1.74 8.03
CA ASN A 45 15.74 -0.67 7.55
C ASN A 45 14.99 0.52 6.90
N LEU A 46 13.70 0.37 6.62
CA LEU A 46 12.87 1.43 6.05
C LEU A 46 12.46 2.48 7.07
N ASN A 47 12.67 2.25 8.37
CA ASN A 47 12.22 3.13 9.46
C ASN A 47 10.73 3.48 9.41
N GLN A 48 9.95 2.68 8.68
CA GLN A 48 8.54 2.90 8.38
C GLN A 48 8.24 4.21 7.64
N GLU A 49 9.17 4.65 6.79
CA GLU A 49 9.02 5.82 5.92
C GLU A 49 8.44 5.40 4.56
N ILE A 50 7.31 5.98 4.17
CA ILE A 50 6.59 5.66 2.93
C ILE A 50 7.46 5.91 1.69
N SER A 51 8.23 7.01 1.70
CA SER A 51 9.12 7.41 0.61
C SER A 51 10.25 6.42 0.34
N ARG A 52 10.60 5.56 1.32
CA ARG A 52 11.62 4.52 1.16
C ARG A 52 11.07 3.22 0.58
N VAL A 53 9.75 3.07 0.49
CA VAL A 53 9.13 1.89 -0.11
C VAL A 53 9.20 1.99 -1.62
N GLY A 54 10.01 1.13 -2.23
CA GLY A 54 10.22 1.10 -3.67
C GLY A 54 9.91 -0.25 -4.30
N ARG A 55 10.38 -0.42 -5.54
CA ARG A 55 10.16 -1.62 -6.37
C ARG A 55 10.54 -2.91 -5.65
N ARG A 56 11.70 -2.94 -4.96
CA ARG A 56 12.22 -4.13 -4.26
C ARG A 56 11.26 -4.58 -3.17
N GLN A 57 10.75 -3.65 -2.36
CA GLN A 57 9.82 -3.94 -1.27
C GLN A 57 8.51 -4.51 -1.79
N PHE A 58 7.99 -3.98 -2.91
CA PHE A 58 6.79 -4.53 -3.54
C PHE A 58 6.99 -5.90 -4.15
N ILE A 59 8.15 -6.17 -4.76
CA ILE A 59 8.46 -7.52 -5.24
C ILE A 59 8.46 -8.48 -4.04
N GLY A 60 9.14 -8.14 -2.94
CA GLY A 60 9.13 -8.94 -1.74
C GLY A 60 7.72 -9.18 -1.19
N TYR A 61 6.88 -8.14 -1.17
CA TYR A 61 5.47 -8.25 -0.80
C TYR A 61 4.71 -9.24 -1.70
N TRP A 62 4.85 -9.11 -3.03
CA TRP A 62 4.16 -9.99 -3.98
C TRP A 62 4.59 -11.45 -3.90
N GLU A 63 5.86 -11.71 -3.58
CA GLU A 63 6.35 -13.07 -3.36
C GLU A 63 5.77 -13.68 -2.07
N ARG A 64 5.67 -12.89 -0.99
CA ARG A 64 5.07 -13.34 0.28
C ARG A 64 3.57 -13.59 0.19
N THR A 65 2.88 -12.94 -0.75
CA THR A 65 1.45 -13.10 -0.96
C THR A 65 1.09 -13.86 -2.25
N LYS A 66 2.01 -14.69 -2.77
CA LYS A 66 1.81 -15.46 -4.02
C LYS A 66 0.65 -16.44 -3.99
N GLN A 67 0.25 -16.89 -2.79
CA GLN A 67 -0.90 -17.76 -2.55
C GLN A 67 -2.25 -17.07 -2.72
N GLU A 68 -2.27 -15.73 -2.79
CA GLU A 68 -3.52 -14.99 -3.00
C GLU A 68 -4.02 -15.15 -4.44
N THR A 69 -5.34 -15.12 -4.60
CA THR A 69 -5.95 -15.17 -5.93
C THR A 69 -5.54 -13.96 -6.77
N GLN A 70 -5.50 -14.14 -8.09
CA GLN A 70 -5.18 -13.06 -9.03
C GLN A 70 -6.12 -11.86 -8.85
N THR A 71 -7.40 -12.09 -8.58
CA THR A 71 -8.39 -11.03 -8.30
C THR A 71 -7.97 -10.18 -7.10
N VAL A 72 -7.59 -10.80 -5.98
CA VAL A 72 -7.14 -10.08 -4.77
C VAL A 72 -5.86 -9.30 -5.04
N ARG A 73 -4.89 -9.91 -5.74
CA ARG A 73 -3.62 -9.25 -6.13
C ARG A 73 -3.88 -8.03 -7.03
N LYS A 74 -4.79 -8.13 -7.99
CA LYS A 74 -5.20 -7.02 -8.88
C LYS A 74 -5.86 -5.87 -8.10
N GLU A 75 -6.73 -6.19 -7.14
CA GLU A 75 -7.36 -5.16 -6.28
C GLU A 75 -6.34 -4.44 -5.40
N LYS A 76 -5.37 -5.17 -4.83
CA LYS A 76 -4.26 -4.59 -4.06
C LYS A 76 -3.36 -3.72 -4.93
N TYR A 77 -3.03 -4.18 -6.12
CA TYR A 77 -2.26 -3.41 -7.09
C TYR A 77 -2.96 -2.09 -7.45
N SER A 78 -4.26 -2.14 -7.73
CA SER A 78 -5.06 -0.96 -8.07
C SER A 78 -5.03 0.12 -6.98
N VAL A 79 -5.17 -0.26 -5.70
CA VAL A 79 -5.09 0.72 -4.60
C VAL A 79 -3.67 1.26 -4.41
N LEU A 80 -2.63 0.44 -4.60
CA LEU A 80 -1.24 0.91 -4.56
C LEU A 80 -0.95 1.95 -5.65
N CYS A 81 -1.38 1.71 -6.89
CA CYS A 81 -1.24 2.68 -7.98
C CYS A 81 -1.97 4.00 -7.66
N THR A 82 -3.18 3.90 -7.11
CA THR A 82 -3.96 5.06 -6.68
C THR A 82 -3.20 5.86 -5.62
N PHE A 83 -2.67 5.17 -4.61
CA PHE A 83 -1.90 5.81 -3.55
C PHE A 83 -0.64 6.49 -4.08
N TYR A 84 0.15 5.82 -4.93
CA TYR A 84 1.38 6.39 -5.50
C TYR A 84 1.11 7.63 -6.33
N SER A 85 0.05 7.59 -7.15
CA SER A 85 -0.40 8.74 -7.92
C SER A 85 -0.80 9.92 -7.01
N LYS A 86 -1.51 9.67 -5.90
CA LYS A 86 -1.94 10.71 -4.98
C LYS A 86 -0.84 11.26 -4.07
N ALA A 87 0.10 10.40 -3.69
CA ALA A 87 1.22 10.74 -2.83
C ALA A 87 2.36 11.43 -3.59
N ASN A 88 2.27 11.51 -4.93
CA ASN A 88 3.34 11.98 -5.82
C ASN A 88 4.69 11.29 -5.53
N LEU A 89 4.63 9.97 -5.26
CA LEU A 89 5.82 9.20 -4.92
C LEU A 89 6.63 8.87 -6.18
N PRO A 90 7.97 8.89 -6.10
CA PRO A 90 8.80 8.51 -7.23
C PRO A 90 8.70 7.01 -7.53
N GLY A 91 8.76 6.68 -8.82
CA GLY A 91 8.79 5.29 -9.31
C GLY A 91 7.42 4.72 -9.69
N ARG A 92 7.36 3.39 -9.86
CA ARG A 92 6.15 2.65 -10.24
C ARG A 92 5.98 1.44 -9.33
N VAL A 93 4.73 1.16 -8.99
CA VAL A 93 4.36 -0.10 -8.33
C VAL A 93 4.52 -1.22 -9.36
N PRO A 94 5.36 -2.24 -9.12
CA PRO A 94 5.50 -3.37 -10.01
C PRO A 94 4.21 -4.19 -10.01
N HIS A 95 3.81 -4.68 -11.19
CA HIS A 95 2.64 -5.53 -11.31
C HIS A 95 2.88 -6.85 -10.56
N PRO A 96 1.90 -7.37 -9.80
CA PRO A 96 1.99 -8.69 -9.23
C PRO A 96 2.09 -9.72 -10.36
N LYS A 97 3.10 -10.60 -10.28
CA LYS A 97 3.16 -11.80 -11.13
C LYS A 97 2.09 -12.81 -10.73
#